data_AF-A0A9P9MRG3-F1
#
_entry.id   AF-A0A9P9MRG3-F1
#
_cell.length_a   1.000
_cell.length_b   1.000
_cell.length_c   1.000
_cell.angle_alpha   90.00
_cell.angle_beta   90.00
_cell.angle_gamma   90.00
#
_symmetry.space_group_name_H-M   'P 1'
#
loop_
_entity.id
_entity.type
_entity.pdbx_description
1 polymer ?
#
loop_
_entity_poly.entity_id
_entity_poly.type
_entity_poly.pdbx_seq_one_letter_code
_entity_poly.pdbx_strand_id
1 'polypeptide(L)'
;MARDNDVCIIVAGGAGIAIAYPLLWSLLHHNATPDQNAIPHPREQQMCLIWIVQDTSHISWLGQETLDELRELGLHLVVPPPTREHGRPDIRAILREQVKDLKEQNDIVSVVVSGPDGLNRTARNECARMIRKGIKVEVAVEKFGW
;
A
#
# COMPACT_ATOMS: atom_id res chain seq x y z
N MET A 1 -10.11 3.30 9.20
CA MET A 1 -9.96 2.94 7.77
C MET A 1 -8.82 1.96 7.57
N ALA A 2 -7.55 2.39 7.58
CA ALA A 2 -6.42 1.47 7.37
C ALA A 2 -6.24 0.42 8.47
N ARG A 3 -6.68 0.68 9.71
CA ARG A 3 -6.56 -0.24 10.87
C ARG A 3 -7.71 -1.23 11.01
N ASP A 4 -8.84 -0.95 10.39
CA ASP A 4 -10.10 -1.63 10.69
C ASP A 4 -10.52 -2.59 9.57
N ASN A 5 -9.76 -2.61 8.47
CA ASN A 5 -10.08 -3.33 7.25
C ASN A 5 -9.13 -4.52 7.06
N ASP A 6 -9.62 -5.61 6.48
CA ASP A 6 -8.89 -6.89 6.36
C ASP A 6 -7.64 -6.77 5.46
N VAL A 7 -7.66 -5.84 4.51
CA VAL A 7 -6.53 -5.59 3.59
C VAL A 7 -6.22 -4.10 3.54
N CYS A 8 -4.95 -3.74 3.70
CA CYS A 8 -4.45 -2.39 3.51
C CYS A 8 -3.33 -2.35 2.46
N ILE A 9 -3.58 -1.66 1.35
CA ILE A 9 -2.63 -1.45 0.27
C ILE A 9 -2.19 0.01 0.27
N ILE A 10 -0.90 0.24 0.40
CA ILE A 10 -0.29 1.57 0.33
C ILE A 10 0.44 1.72 -0.99
N VAL A 11 0.11 2.75 -1.75
CA VAL A 11 0.74 3.08 -3.04
C VAL A 11 1.60 4.33 -2.86
N ALA A 12 2.92 4.15 -2.85
CA ALA A 12 3.88 5.23 -2.68
C ALA A 12 4.59 5.55 -4.00
N GLY A 13 4.74 6.82 -4.34
CA GLY A 13 5.54 7.28 -5.48
C GLY A 13 6.69 8.19 -5.05
N GLY A 14 7.93 7.83 -5.40
CA GLY A 14 9.11 8.60 -5.04
C GLY A 14 9.19 8.83 -3.53
N ALA A 15 9.25 10.11 -3.11
CA ALA A 15 9.31 10.54 -1.71
C ALA A 15 8.03 10.25 -0.90
N GLY A 16 6.92 9.84 -1.53
CA GLY A 16 5.70 9.42 -0.81
C GLY A 16 5.93 8.27 0.18
N ILE A 17 7.05 7.54 0.06
CA ILE A 17 7.49 6.54 1.03
C ILE A 17 7.73 7.12 2.43
N ALA A 18 8.13 8.39 2.55
CA ALA A 18 8.37 9.02 3.84
C ALA A 18 7.08 9.14 4.68
N ILE A 19 5.93 9.11 4.02
CA ILE A 19 4.61 9.11 4.66
C ILE A 19 4.13 7.67 4.86
N ALA A 20 4.34 6.81 3.85
CA ALA A 20 3.93 5.41 3.92
C ALA A 20 4.67 4.65 5.03
N TYR A 21 5.96 4.91 5.23
CA TYR A 21 6.80 4.14 6.15
C TYR A 21 6.33 4.22 7.62
N PRO A 22 6.15 5.40 8.25
CA PRO A 22 5.68 5.44 9.64
C PRO A 22 4.30 4.78 9.84
N LEU A 23 3.43 4.89 8.83
CA LEU A 23 2.12 4.22 8.84
C LEU A 23 2.28 2.69 8.79
N LEU A 24 3.10 2.18 7.87
CA LEU A 24 3.41 0.74 7.77
C LEU A 24 4.02 0.22 9.06
N TRP A 25 5.03 0.91 9.58
CA TRP A 25 5.70 0.54 10.83
C TRP A 25 4.70 0.41 11.98
N SER A 26 3.85 1.42 12.18
CA SER A 26 2.83 1.39 13.23
C SER A 26 1.85 0.23 13.02
N LEU A 27 1.32 0.04 11.82
CA LEU A 27 0.33 -1.01 11.53
C LEU A 27 0.89 -2.42 11.75
N LEU A 28 2.10 -2.68 11.24
CA LEU A 28 2.74 -3.98 11.34
C LEU A 28 3.10 -4.33 12.79
N HIS A 29 3.60 -3.38 13.57
CA HIS A 29 3.92 -3.60 14.99
C HIS A 29 2.67 -3.79 15.85
N HIS A 30 1.56 -3.11 15.52
CA HIS A 30 0.28 -3.36 16.20
C HIS A 30 -0.26 -4.75 15.88
N ASN A 31 -0.09 -5.25 14.65
CA ASN A 31 -0.48 -6.63 14.32
C ASN A 31 0.40 -7.65 15.07
N ALA A 32 1.69 -7.35 15.27
CA ALA A 32 2.61 -8.19 16.04
C ALA A 32 2.33 -8.16 17.57
N THR A 33 1.65 -7.12 18.07
CA THR A 33 1.31 -6.96 19.49
C THR A 33 -0.19 -6.76 19.65
N PRO A 34 -0.99 -7.84 19.68
CA PRO A 34 -2.44 -7.76 19.74
C PRO A 34 -2.89 -6.92 20.95
N ASP A 35 -3.53 -5.78 20.69
CA ASP A 35 -4.20 -5.02 21.74
C ASP A 35 -5.36 -5.86 22.28
N GLN A 36 -5.33 -6.14 23.59
CA GLN A 36 -6.36 -6.94 24.27
C GLN A 36 -7.76 -6.30 24.18
N ASN A 37 -7.84 -5.00 23.88
CA ASN A 37 -9.08 -4.25 23.71
C ASN A 37 -9.47 -4.00 22.24
N ALA A 38 -8.66 -4.43 21.27
CA ALA A 38 -9.01 -4.28 19.86
C ALA A 38 -10.18 -5.21 19.51
N ILE A 39 -11.05 -4.73 18.61
CA ILE A 39 -12.08 -5.58 18.01
C ILE A 39 -11.35 -6.71 17.27
N PRO A 40 -11.58 -7.99 17.61
CA PRO A 40 -10.92 -9.09 16.94
C PRO A 40 -11.27 -9.06 15.45
N HIS A 41 -10.25 -8.90 14.61
CA HIS A 41 -10.43 -9.11 13.17
C HIS A 41 -10.57 -10.61 12.91
N PRO A 42 -11.43 -11.04 11.96
CA PRO A 42 -11.65 -12.46 11.66
C PRO A 42 -10.36 -13.17 11.21
N ARG A 43 -9.41 -12.40 10.67
CA ARG A 43 -8.10 -12.86 10.20
C ARG A 43 -7.05 -11.76 10.38
N GLU A 44 -5.78 -12.14 10.30
CA GLU A 44 -4.66 -11.19 10.31
C GLU A 44 -4.76 -10.24 9.12
N GLN A 45 -4.68 -8.94 9.42
CA GLN A 45 -4.74 -7.89 8.40
C GLN A 45 -3.58 -8.04 7.41
N GLN A 46 -3.91 -8.09 6.12
CA GLN A 46 -2.93 -8.16 5.05
C GLN A 46 -2.41 -6.77 4.70
N MET A 47 -1.10 -6.57 4.82
CA MET A 47 -0.43 -5.29 4.55
C MET A 47 0.37 -5.37 3.25
N CYS A 48 0.13 -4.43 2.32
CA CYS A 48 0.88 -4.36 1.06
C CYS A 48 1.41 -2.96 0.80
N LEU A 49 2.66 -2.87 0.34
CA LEU A 49 3.26 -1.65 -0.17
C LEU A 49 3.57 -1.82 -1.66
N ILE A 50 2.97 -0.98 -2.50
CA ILE A 50 3.33 -0.79 -3.91
C ILE A 50 4.19 0.47 -3.99
N TRP A 51 5.51 0.32 -4.15
CA TRP A 51 6.44 1.45 -4.17
C TRP A 51 6.99 1.70 -5.57
N ILE A 52 6.62 2.85 -6.14
CA ILE A 52 7.02 3.30 -7.46
C ILE A 52 8.22 4.25 -7.34
N VAL A 53 9.38 3.78 -7.78
CA VAL A 53 10.63 4.55 -7.76
C VAL A 53 11.07 4.95 -9.16
N GLN A 54 11.82 6.06 -9.26
CA GLN A 54 12.45 6.48 -10.51
C GLN A 54 13.76 5.75 -10.77
N ASP A 55 14.50 5.47 -9.69
CA ASP A 55 15.84 4.89 -9.71
C ASP A 55 15.97 3.91 -8.54
N THR A 56 16.74 2.84 -8.69
CA THR A 56 16.97 1.86 -7.62
C THR A 56 17.67 2.49 -6.42
N SER A 57 18.47 3.54 -6.63
CA SER A 57 19.09 4.32 -5.55
C SER A 57 18.08 5.03 -4.64
N HIS A 58 16.81 5.18 -5.04
CA HIS A 58 15.79 5.71 -4.13
C HIS A 58 15.37 4.67 -3.08
N ILE A 59 15.59 3.38 -3.35
CA ILE A 59 15.29 2.29 -2.42
C ILE A 59 16.27 2.30 -1.24
N SER A 60 17.52 2.71 -1.47
CA SER A 60 18.52 2.83 -0.39
C SER A 60 18.21 3.95 0.60
N TRP A 61 17.25 4.84 0.33
CA TRP A 61 16.80 5.83 1.30
C TRP A 61 16.17 5.20 2.54
N LEU A 62 15.36 4.15 2.37
CA LEU A 62 14.84 3.39 3.51
C LEU A 62 15.85 2.36 4.01
N GLY A 63 16.75 1.89 3.13
CA GLY A 63 17.72 0.84 3.42
C GLY A 63 17.14 -0.55 3.21
N GLN A 64 17.99 -1.50 2.82
CA GLN A 64 17.57 -2.89 2.63
C GLN A 64 17.17 -3.55 3.96
N GLU A 65 17.93 -3.30 5.03
CA GLU A 65 17.64 -3.85 6.36
C GLU A 65 16.24 -3.51 6.85
N THR A 66 15.81 -2.25 6.73
CA THR A 66 14.46 -1.83 7.11
C THR A 66 13.38 -2.44 6.21
N LEU A 67 13.63 -2.61 4.91
CA LEU A 67 12.67 -3.27 4.01
C LEU A 67 12.52 -4.75 4.33
N ASP A 68 13.62 -5.41 4.68
CA ASP A 68 13.63 -6.82 5.07
C ASP A 68 12.93 -7.01 6.42
N GLU A 69 13.18 -6.13 7.40
CA GLU A 69 12.46 -6.11 8.67
C GLU A 69 10.94 -5.94 8.46
N LEU A 70 10.51 -5.01 7.62
CA LEU A 70 9.08 -4.85 7.32
C LEU A 70 8.48 -6.10 6.67
N ARG A 71 9.23 -6.80 5.81
CA ARG A 71 8.80 -8.06 5.19
C ARG A 71 8.67 -9.17 6.21
N GLU A 72 9.62 -9.28 7.14
CA GLU A 72 9.57 -10.25 8.24
C GLU A 72 8.37 -10.01 9.16
N LEU A 73 7.97 -8.74 9.33
CA LEU A 73 6.74 -8.35 10.03
C LEU A 73 5.45 -8.59 9.23
N GLY A 74 5.53 -9.13 8.01
CA GLY A 74 4.38 -9.51 7.19
C GLY A 74 4.02 -8.54 6.06
N LEU A 75 4.88 -7.58 5.71
CA LEU A 75 4.64 -6.68 4.58
C LEU A 75 4.77 -7.39 3.23
N HIS A 76 3.70 -7.38 2.43
CA HIS A 76 3.76 -7.70 1.02
C HIS A 76 4.31 -6.52 0.20
N LEU A 77 5.62 -6.56 -0.12
CA LEU A 77 6.31 -5.49 -0.84
C LEU A 77 6.35 -5.73 -2.36
N VAL A 78 5.77 -4.81 -3.13
CA VAL A 78 5.79 -4.77 -4.59
C VAL A 78 6.56 -3.55 -5.07
N VAL A 79 7.71 -3.77 -5.72
CA VAL A 79 8.53 -2.72 -6.34
C VAL A 79 8.67 -3.00 -7.83
N PRO A 80 7.89 -2.33 -8.69
CA PRO A 80 8.04 -2.47 -10.14
C PRO A 80 9.40 -1.93 -10.64
N PRO A 81 9.83 -2.31 -11.86
CA PRO A 81 11.07 -1.77 -12.43
C PRO A 81 11.12 -0.23 -12.41
N PRO A 82 12.31 0.37 -12.16
CA PRO A 82 12.45 1.81 -12.02
C PRO A 82 11.96 2.57 -13.26
N THR A 83 11.19 3.62 -13.02
CA THR A 83 10.46 4.29 -14.10
C THR A 83 11.34 5.08 -15.07
N ARG A 84 12.56 5.45 -14.67
CA ARG A 84 13.51 6.18 -15.53
C ARG A 84 14.08 5.29 -16.64
N GLU A 85 14.26 4.00 -16.35
CA GLU A 85 14.85 3.02 -17.26
C GLU A 85 13.77 2.24 -18.02
N HIS A 86 12.65 1.93 -17.36
CA HIS A 86 11.62 1.01 -17.89
C HIS A 86 10.30 1.70 -18.23
N GLY A 87 10.24 3.03 -18.08
CA GLY A 87 9.02 3.79 -18.27
C GLY A 87 8.00 3.61 -17.14
N ARG A 88 6.82 4.19 -17.31
CA ARG A 88 5.79 4.17 -16.27
C ARG A 88 5.11 2.80 -16.20
N PRO A 89 5.13 2.10 -15.04
CA PRO A 89 4.42 0.83 -14.87
C PRO A 89 2.90 1.03 -14.94
N ASP A 90 2.17 -0.01 -15.33
CA ASP A 90 0.71 0.00 -15.28
C ASP A 90 0.21 -0.15 -13.84
N ILE A 91 0.21 0.96 -13.11
CA ILE A 91 -0.28 1.05 -11.73
C ILE A 91 -1.69 0.47 -11.57
N ARG A 92 -2.53 0.59 -12.60
CA ARG A 92 -3.91 0.08 -12.55
C ARG A 92 -3.93 -1.44 -12.55
N ALA A 93 -3.07 -2.06 -13.35
CA ALA A 93 -2.95 -3.51 -13.40
C ALA A 93 -2.39 -4.03 -12.07
N ILE A 94 -1.28 -3.45 -11.60
CA ILE A 94 -0.63 -3.85 -10.36
C ILE A 94 -1.58 -3.72 -9.17
N LEU A 95 -2.22 -2.55 -8.99
CA LEU A 95 -3.15 -2.35 -7.87
C LEU A 95 -4.31 -3.35 -7.93
N ARG A 96 -4.90 -3.58 -9.11
CA ARG A 96 -6.01 -4.52 -9.27
C ARG A 96 -5.60 -5.96 -8.99
N GLU A 97 -4.38 -6.35 -9.36
CA GLU A 97 -3.80 -7.65 -9.07
C GLU A 97 -3.63 -7.83 -7.55
N GLN A 98 -3.01 -6.87 -6.87
CA GLN A 98 -2.84 -6.93 -5.42
C GLN A 98 -4.17 -6.97 -4.66
N VAL A 99 -5.17 -6.20 -5.11
CA VAL A 99 -6.53 -6.28 -4.56
C VAL A 99 -7.13 -7.66 -4.76
N LYS A 100 -6.91 -8.30 -5.91
CA LYS A 100 -7.45 -9.62 -6.20
C LYS A 100 -6.77 -10.71 -5.37
N ASP A 101 -5.46 -10.60 -5.18
CA ASP A 101 -4.65 -11.65 -4.56
C ASP A 101 -4.74 -11.64 -3.03
N LEU A 102 -4.90 -10.46 -2.42
CA LEU A 102 -4.93 -10.33 -0.95
C LEU A 102 -6.34 -10.38 -0.35
N LYS A 103 -7.36 -10.07 -1.14
CA LYS A 103 -8.75 -9.92 -0.69
C LYS A 103 -9.51 -11.26 -0.77
N GLU A 104 -10.19 -11.61 0.31
CA GLU A 104 -11.20 -12.68 0.36
C GLU A 104 -12.62 -12.14 0.13
N GLN A 105 -13.64 -13.02 0.02
CA GLN A 105 -14.97 -12.65 -0.47
C GLN A 105 -15.61 -11.44 0.25
N ASN A 106 -15.47 -11.35 1.57
CA ASN A 106 -16.15 -10.34 2.39
C ASN A 106 -15.30 -9.14 2.79
N ASP A 107 -14.00 -9.19 2.51
CA ASP A 107 -13.04 -8.20 2.97
C ASP A 107 -13.33 -6.80 2.44
N ILE A 108 -12.96 -5.83 3.26
CA ILE A 108 -12.84 -4.43 2.86
C ILE A 108 -11.37 -4.14 2.57
N VAL A 109 -11.09 -3.51 1.43
CA VAL A 109 -9.73 -3.09 1.06
C VAL A 109 -9.56 -1.59 1.28
N SER A 110 -8.67 -1.22 2.18
CA SER A 110 -8.16 0.15 2.29
C SER A 110 -7.04 0.39 1.27
N VAL A 111 -7.17 1.43 0.45
CA VAL A 111 -6.10 1.90 -0.43
C VAL A 111 -5.67 3.30 0.02
N VAL A 112 -4.41 3.45 0.41
CA VAL A 112 -3.81 4.74 0.73
C VAL A 112 -2.81 5.06 -0.37
N VAL A 113 -2.91 6.23 -1.01
CA VAL A 113 -1.96 6.63 -2.06
C VAL A 113 -1.28 7.95 -1.71
N SER A 114 0.05 7.98 -1.88
CA SER A 114 0.87 9.18 -1.72
C SER A 114 1.96 9.24 -2.79
N GLY A 115 1.95 10.30 -3.59
CA GLY A 115 2.94 10.54 -4.64
C GLY A 115 2.54 11.66 -5.60
N PRO A 116 3.14 11.72 -6.80
CA PRO A 116 2.81 12.74 -7.80
C PRO A 116 1.33 12.70 -8.21
N ASP A 117 0.77 13.84 -8.62
CA ASP A 117 -0.66 13.94 -9.00
C ASP A 117 -1.11 12.89 -10.02
N GLY A 118 -0.23 12.58 -10.98
CA GLY A 118 -0.48 11.53 -11.97
C GLY A 118 -0.67 10.15 -11.34
N LEU A 119 0.08 9.82 -10.28
CA LEU A 119 -0.06 8.56 -9.54
C LEU A 119 -1.33 8.57 -8.70
N ASN A 120 -1.54 9.61 -7.90
CA ASN A 120 -2.72 9.77 -7.03
C ASN A 120 -4.02 9.65 -7.85
N ARG A 121 -4.11 10.36 -8.98
CA ARG A 121 -5.26 10.31 -9.88
C ARG A 121 -5.48 8.91 -10.45
N THR A 122 -4.40 8.22 -10.85
CA THR A 122 -4.50 6.87 -11.42
C THR A 122 -5.02 5.87 -10.37
N ALA A 123 -4.44 5.85 -9.17
CA ALA A 123 -4.87 4.95 -8.10
C ALA A 123 -6.31 5.22 -7.67
N ARG A 124 -6.67 6.50 -7.44
CA ARG A 124 -8.03 6.90 -7.07
C ARG A 124 -9.07 6.50 -8.13
N ASN A 125 -8.76 6.73 -9.41
CA ASN A 125 -9.68 6.37 -10.50
C ASN A 125 -9.83 4.84 -10.64
N GLU A 126 -8.77 4.08 -10.38
CA GLU A 126 -8.84 2.62 -10.37
C GLU A 126 -9.70 2.12 -9.21
N CYS A 127 -9.54 2.67 -8.01
CA CYS A 127 -10.41 2.36 -6.86
C CYS A 127 -11.88 2.67 -7.18
N ALA A 128 -12.17 3.83 -7.76
CA ALA A 128 -13.53 4.17 -8.19
C ALA A 128 -14.10 3.17 -9.22
N ARG A 129 -13.26 2.64 -10.12
CA ARG A 129 -13.66 1.59 -11.06
C ARG A 129 -13.97 0.26 -10.35
N MET A 130 -13.17 -0.12 -9.35
CA MET A 130 -13.38 -1.32 -8.56
C MET A 130 -14.67 -1.23 -7.73
N ILE A 131 -14.94 -0.07 -7.10
CA ILE A 131 -16.19 0.21 -6.39
C ILE A 131 -17.39 0.03 -7.31
N ARG A 132 -17.35 0.57 -8.53
CA ARG A 132 -18.42 0.39 -9.53
C ARG A 132 -18.67 -1.07 -9.92
N LYS A 133 -17.69 -1.96 -9.73
CA LYS A 133 -17.79 -3.40 -9.97
C LYS A 133 -18.25 -4.19 -8.73
N GLY A 134 -18.59 -3.51 -7.64
CA GLY A 134 -19.05 -4.14 -6.40
C GLY A 134 -17.92 -4.58 -5.45
N ILE A 135 -16.66 -4.19 -5.71
CA ILE A 135 -15.56 -4.47 -4.79
C ILE A 135 -15.61 -3.46 -3.63
N LYS A 136 -15.60 -3.95 -2.39
CA LYS A 136 -15.52 -3.12 -1.18
C LYS A 136 -14.11 -2.51 -1.06
N VAL A 137 -13.96 -1.29 -1.57
CA VAL A 137 -12.71 -0.53 -1.53
C VAL A 137 -12.97 0.83 -0.93
N GLU A 138 -12.12 1.22 0.01
CA GLU A 138 -12.04 2.57 0.56
C GLU A 138 -10.72 3.19 0.09
N VAL A 139 -10.74 4.45 -0.35
CA VAL A 139 -9.53 5.11 -0.87
C VAL A 139 -9.28 6.43 -0.18
N ALA A 140 -8.05 6.60 0.31
CA ALA A 140 -7.53 7.85 0.83
C ALA A 140 -6.35 8.31 -0.03
N VAL A 141 -6.34 9.59 -0.41
CA VAL A 141 -5.20 10.22 -1.07
C VAL A 141 -4.52 11.09 -0.03
N GLU A 142 -3.37 10.62 0.44
CA GLU A 142 -2.55 11.36 1.38
C GLU A 142 -1.59 12.24 0.59
N LYS A 143 -1.82 13.55 0.67
CA LYS A 143 -0.91 14.55 0.14
C LYS A 143 -0.29 15.27 1.33
N PHE A 144 0.99 15.03 1.56
CA PHE A 144 1.77 15.92 2.41
C PHE A 144 3.02 16.30 1.63
N GLY A 145 3.01 17.52 1.12
CA GLY A 145 4.03 18.07 0.25
C GLY A 145 3.59 19.39 -0.38
N TRP A 146 4.39 20.40 -0.12
CA TRP A 146 4.69 21.58 -0.94
C TRP A 146 4.84 21.25 -2.43
#